data_AF-A0A967TJU9-F1
#
_entry.id   AF-A0A967TJU9-F1
#
_cell.length_a   1.000
_cell.length_b   1.000
_cell.length_c   1.000
_cell.angle_alpha   90.00
_cell.angle_beta   90.00
_cell.angle_gamma   90.00
#
_symmetry.space_group_name_H-M   'P 1'
#
loop_
_entity.id
_entity.type
_entity.pdbx_description
1 polymer ?
#
loop_
_entity_poly.entity_id
_entity_poly.type
_entity_poly.pdbx_seq_one_letter_code
_entity_poly.pdbx_strand_id
1 'polypeptide(L)'
;MNHHGAGLRTLTGDPTLARELARDHARADLSDGDRAMLDYAVKLTRDPGSVDEDDVEALRRHGFGDAAVLDICQVTAYYNYVNRLADGLGVELEPGWSEEELTVSREEFEAWKEARRHGEP
;
A
#
# COMPACT_ATOMS: atom_id res chain seq x y z
N MET A 1 -3.98 1.17 7.68
CA MET A 1 -4.91 2.22 7.22
C MET A 1 -5.97 1.63 6.30
N ASN A 2 -7.22 1.56 6.73
CA ASN A 2 -8.32 0.93 5.98
C ASN A 2 -9.04 1.86 4.97
N HIS A 3 -8.69 3.15 4.94
CA HIS A 3 -9.44 4.20 4.23
C HIS A 3 -9.21 4.25 2.71
N HIS A 4 -8.07 3.77 2.20
CA HIS A 4 -7.74 3.92 0.79
C HIS A 4 -8.40 2.88 -0.12
N GLY A 5 -8.80 1.72 0.43
CA GLY A 5 -9.48 0.69 -0.34
C GLY A 5 -10.82 1.15 -0.92
N ALA A 6 -11.58 1.98 -0.18
CA ALA A 6 -12.82 2.56 -0.70
C ALA A 6 -12.59 3.40 -1.97
N GLY A 7 -11.58 4.26 -1.95
CA GLY A 7 -11.20 5.07 -3.11
C GLY A 7 -10.77 4.21 -4.31
N LEU A 8 -9.96 3.17 -4.07
CA LEU A 8 -9.54 2.26 -5.14
C LEU A 8 -10.73 1.51 -5.76
N ARG A 9 -11.66 1.03 -4.94
CA ARG A 9 -12.90 0.38 -5.43
C ARG A 9 -13.72 1.33 -6.30
N THR A 10 -13.89 2.58 -5.89
CA THR A 10 -14.62 3.58 -6.69
C THR A 10 -13.93 3.87 -8.02
N LEU A 11 -12.61 3.97 -8.04
CA LEU A 11 -11.85 4.30 -9.25
C LEU A 11 -11.79 3.15 -10.27
N THR A 12 -11.67 1.91 -9.77
CA THR A 12 -11.48 0.73 -10.63
C THR A 12 -12.78 0.02 -10.95
N GLY A 13 -13.83 0.22 -10.15
CA GLY A 13 -15.06 -0.57 -10.20
C GLY A 13 -14.88 -2.02 -9.71
N ASP A 14 -13.68 -2.39 -9.27
CA ASP A 14 -13.36 -3.73 -8.77
C ASP A 14 -13.50 -3.77 -7.24
N PRO A 15 -14.50 -4.50 -6.70
CA PRO A 15 -14.74 -4.57 -5.27
C PRO A 15 -13.72 -5.44 -4.52
N THR A 16 -12.94 -6.28 -5.20
CA THR A 16 -11.99 -7.25 -4.60
C THR A 16 -10.54 -6.80 -4.68
N LEU A 17 -10.16 -6.03 -5.71
CA LEU A 17 -8.77 -5.61 -5.93
C LEU A 17 -8.10 -5.00 -4.69
N ALA A 18 -8.79 -4.09 -4.00
CA ALA A 18 -8.25 -3.46 -2.79
C ALA A 18 -7.93 -4.47 -1.67
N ARG A 19 -8.75 -5.52 -1.53
CA ARG A 19 -8.52 -6.60 -0.56
C ARG A 19 -7.36 -7.49 -0.98
N GLU A 20 -7.27 -7.80 -2.26
CA GLU A 20 -6.19 -8.62 -2.81
C GLU A 20 -4.84 -7.93 -2.64
N LEU A 21 -4.75 -6.64 -3.02
CA LEU A 21 -3.56 -5.83 -2.83
C LEU A 21 -3.16 -5.67 -1.37
N ALA A 22 -4.12 -5.53 -0.46
CA ALA A 22 -3.84 -5.41 0.98
C ALA A 22 -3.31 -6.72 1.59
N ARG A 23 -3.67 -7.87 1.01
CA ARG A 23 -3.21 -9.19 1.48
C ARG A 23 -1.85 -9.54 0.88
N ASP A 24 -1.75 -9.53 -0.44
CA ASP A 24 -0.53 -9.85 -1.18
C ASP A 24 -0.65 -9.34 -2.64
N HIS A 25 -0.01 -8.20 -2.94
CA HIS A 25 -0.03 -7.64 -4.30
C HIS A 25 0.63 -8.57 -5.33
N ALA A 26 1.53 -9.48 -4.90
CA ALA A 26 2.16 -10.44 -5.79
C ALA A 26 1.16 -11.47 -6.36
N ARG A 27 -0.01 -11.62 -5.72
CA ARG A 27 -1.07 -12.56 -6.13
C ARG A 27 -2.22 -11.89 -6.87
N ALA A 28 -2.30 -10.56 -6.85
CA ALA A 28 -3.33 -9.80 -7.57
C ALA A 28 -3.11 -9.88 -9.09
N ASP A 29 -4.21 -9.87 -9.85
CA ASP A 29 -4.18 -9.77 -11.32
C ASP A 29 -3.87 -8.33 -11.71
N LEU A 30 -2.60 -8.08 -12.05
CA LEU A 30 -2.05 -6.75 -12.31
C LEU A 30 -1.30 -6.75 -13.63
N SER A 31 -1.31 -5.59 -14.30
CA SER A 31 -0.38 -5.35 -15.39
C SER A 31 1.06 -5.45 -14.91
N ASP A 32 1.99 -5.79 -15.80
CA ASP A 32 3.42 -5.85 -15.45
C ASP A 32 3.94 -4.51 -14.90
N GLY A 33 3.41 -3.39 -15.41
CA GLY A 33 3.74 -2.05 -14.94
C GLY A 33 3.23 -1.77 -13.52
N ASP A 34 1.97 -2.11 -13.22
CA ASP A 34 1.42 -1.94 -11.86
C ASP A 34 2.16 -2.81 -10.85
N ARG A 35 2.52 -4.04 -11.26
CA ARG A 35 3.32 -4.94 -10.42
C ARG A 35 4.69 -4.33 -10.12
N ALA A 36 5.41 -3.84 -11.14
CA ALA A 36 6.71 -3.20 -10.96
C ALA A 36 6.63 -1.95 -10.06
N MET A 37 5.58 -1.13 -10.21
CA MET A 37 5.31 0.02 -9.35
C MET A 37 5.11 -0.40 -7.88
N LEU A 38 4.33 -1.45 -7.63
CA LEU A 38 4.08 -1.93 -6.27
C LEU A 38 5.30 -2.63 -5.66
N ASP A 39 6.08 -3.36 -6.45
CA ASP A 39 7.35 -3.96 -6.00
C ASP A 39 8.33 -2.88 -5.53
N TYR A 40 8.46 -1.79 -6.30
CA TYR A 40 9.25 -0.61 -5.90
C TYR A 40 8.72 -0.01 -4.59
N ALA A 41 7.40 0.22 -4.48
CA ALA A 41 6.79 0.80 -3.29
C ALA A 41 6.98 -0.08 -2.03
N VAL A 42 6.91 -1.40 -2.19
CA VAL A 42 7.16 -2.37 -1.12
C VAL A 42 8.63 -2.35 -0.69
N LYS A 43 9.57 -2.36 -1.64
CA LYS A 43 11.01 -2.27 -1.32
C LYS A 43 11.33 -0.98 -0.57
N LEU A 44 10.88 0.17 -1.10
CA LEU A 44 11.10 1.47 -0.47
C LEU A 44 10.46 1.57 0.93
N THR A 45 9.34 0.88 1.17
CA THR A 45 8.69 0.85 2.48
C THR A 45 9.44 -0.03 3.49
N ARG A 46 9.93 -1.21 3.06
CA ARG A 46 10.52 -2.21 3.96
C ARG A 46 12.00 -2.00 4.22
N ASP A 47 12.74 -1.61 3.18
CA ASP A 47 14.18 -1.43 3.22
C ASP A 47 14.59 -0.29 2.28
N PRO A 48 14.30 0.98 2.64
CA PRO A 48 14.61 2.13 1.80
C PRO A 48 16.11 2.26 1.51
N GLY A 49 16.99 1.68 2.34
CA GLY A 49 18.44 1.74 2.17
C GLY A 49 18.98 0.82 1.07
N SER A 50 18.20 -0.17 0.61
CA SER A 50 18.56 -1.03 -0.52
C SER A 50 17.98 -0.60 -1.85
N VAL A 51 17.21 0.49 -1.90
CA VAL A 51 16.72 1.05 -3.16
C VAL A 51 17.88 1.67 -3.93
N ASP A 52 18.04 1.32 -5.19
CA ASP A 52 19.14 1.75 -6.06
C ASP A 52 18.66 2.16 -7.47
N GLU A 53 19.62 2.41 -8.38
CA GLU A 53 19.34 2.83 -9.75
C GLU A 53 18.65 1.73 -10.58
N ASP A 54 18.89 0.45 -10.29
CA ASP A 54 18.29 -0.66 -11.03
C ASP A 54 16.77 -0.74 -10.77
N ASP A 55 16.32 -0.36 -9.58
CA ASP A 55 14.89 -0.27 -9.26
C ASP A 55 14.20 0.87 -10.05
N VAL A 56 14.89 2.01 -10.21
CA VAL A 56 14.39 3.13 -11.03
C VAL A 56 14.35 2.74 -12.50
N GLU A 57 15.39 2.07 -12.98
CA GLU A 57 15.44 1.60 -14.36
C GLU A 57 14.40 0.51 -14.64
N ALA A 58 14.05 -0.31 -13.64
CA ALA A 58 12.93 -1.25 -13.74
C ALA A 58 11.61 -0.54 -14.05
N LEU A 59 11.30 0.55 -13.35
CA LEU A 59 10.10 1.35 -13.64
C LEU A 59 10.16 1.95 -15.06
N ARG A 60 11.32 2.48 -15.48
CA ARG A 60 11.48 3.04 -16.82
C ARG A 60 11.26 2.01 -17.93
N ARG A 61 11.69 0.76 -17.73
CA ARG A 61 11.43 -0.35 -18.68
C ARG A 61 9.94 -0.63 -18.88
N HIS A 62 9.08 -0.27 -17.92
CA HIS A 62 7.63 -0.36 -18.03
C HIS A 62 6.96 0.93 -18.53
N GLY A 63 7.74 1.92 -18.98
CA GLY A 63 7.22 3.16 -19.57
C GLY A 63 6.97 4.30 -18.59
N PHE A 64 7.34 4.14 -17.31
CA PHE A 64 7.29 5.25 -16.35
C PHE A 64 8.42 6.24 -16.65
N GLY A 65 8.07 7.45 -17.08
CA GLY A 65 9.03 8.55 -17.21
C GLY A 65 9.48 9.09 -15.85
N ASP A 66 10.52 9.92 -15.83
CA ASP A 66 11.11 10.43 -14.59
C ASP A 66 10.10 11.13 -13.65
N ALA A 67 9.15 11.88 -14.21
CA ALA A 67 8.08 12.49 -13.42
C ALA A 67 7.19 11.45 -12.74
N ALA A 68 6.82 10.37 -13.44
CA ALA A 68 6.01 9.30 -12.87
C ALA A 68 6.80 8.51 -11.81
N VAL A 69 8.10 8.27 -12.01
CA VAL A 69 8.96 7.66 -10.99
C VAL A 69 9.03 8.53 -9.73
N LEU A 70 9.17 9.84 -9.90
CA LEU A 70 9.12 10.79 -8.78
C LEU A 70 7.79 10.72 -8.04
N ASP A 71 6.66 10.70 -8.76
CA ASP A 71 5.33 10.60 -8.16
C ASP A 71 5.16 9.29 -7.36
N ILE A 72 5.60 8.16 -7.90
CA ILE A 72 5.58 6.84 -7.22
C ILE A 72 6.37 6.91 -5.91
N CYS A 73 7.57 7.47 -5.94
CA CYS A 73 8.41 7.64 -4.75
C CYS A 73 7.76 8.58 -3.72
N GLN A 74 7.24 9.72 -4.16
CA GLN A 74 6.61 10.71 -3.28
C GLN A 74 5.36 10.16 -2.59
N VAL A 75 4.47 9.49 -3.34
CA VAL A 75 3.27 8.87 -2.78
C VAL A 75 3.63 7.78 -1.77
N THR A 76 4.61 6.93 -2.11
CA THR A 76 5.10 5.89 -1.20
C THR A 76 5.67 6.49 0.09
N ALA A 77 6.51 7.51 -0.02
CA ALA A 77 7.13 8.18 1.12
C ALA A 77 6.10 8.93 1.99
N TYR A 78 5.12 9.60 1.36
CA TYR A 78 4.05 10.31 2.05
C TYR A 78 3.20 9.36 2.91
N TYR A 79 2.80 8.22 2.34
CA TYR A 79 2.05 7.22 3.10
C TYR A 79 2.87 6.60 4.21
N ASN A 80 4.16 6.40 4.00
CA ASN A 80 5.10 6.01 5.05
C ASN A 80 5.12 7.01 6.22
N TYR A 81 5.14 8.31 5.94
CA TYR A 81 5.09 9.36 6.97
C TYR A 81 3.76 9.36 7.72
N VAL A 82 2.62 9.37 7.01
CA VAL A 82 1.29 9.44 7.64
C VAL A 82 0.98 8.17 8.44
N ASN A 83 1.34 6.98 7.93
CA ASN A 83 1.16 5.72 8.66
C ASN A 83 1.91 5.76 10.01
N ARG A 84 3.16 6.24 10.02
CA ARG A 84 3.96 6.34 11.26
C ARG A 84 3.35 7.33 12.27
N LEU A 85 2.77 8.43 11.81
CA LEU A 85 2.07 9.37 12.69
C LEU A 85 0.81 8.73 13.28
N ALA A 86 -0.02 8.11 12.45
CA ALA A 86 -1.26 7.49 12.88
C ALA A 86 -0.98 6.36 13.90
N ASP A 87 -0.06 5.45 13.57
CA ASP A 87 0.29 4.32 14.43
C ASP A 87 1.02 4.79 15.69
N GLY A 88 1.94 5.75 15.57
CA GLY A 88 2.73 6.26 16.69
C GLY A 88 1.92 7.06 17.71
N LEU A 89 0.84 7.70 17.29
CA LEU A 89 -0.07 8.46 18.16
C LEU A 89 -1.32 7.67 18.57
N GLY A 90 -1.52 6.45 18.03
CA GLY A 90 -2.70 5.64 18.29
C GLY A 90 -4.00 6.25 17.73
N VAL A 91 -3.92 6.89 16.56
CA VAL A 91 -5.10 7.47 15.89
C VAL A 91 -6.06 6.35 15.51
N GLU A 92 -7.29 6.43 16.03
CA GLU A 92 -8.36 5.50 15.69
C GLU A 92 -9.13 5.95 14.44
N LEU A 93 -9.78 5.00 13.77
CA LEU A 93 -10.69 5.30 12.66
C LEU A 93 -11.84 6.18 13.16
N GLU A 94 -12.20 7.22 12.39
CA GLU A 94 -13.32 8.09 12.76
C GLU A 94 -14.63 7.30 12.93
N PRO A 95 -15.49 7.66 13.90
CA PRO A 95 -16.82 7.09 14.02
C PRO A 95 -17.63 7.44 12.77
N GLY A 96 -18.06 6.44 12.00
CA GLY A 96 -18.89 6.66 10.79
C GLY A 96 -18.50 5.82 9.58
N TRP A 97 -17.32 5.19 9.59
CA TRP A 97 -16.93 4.24 8.54
C TRP A 97 -17.62 2.89 8.76
N SER A 98 -18.40 2.45 7.77
CA SER A 98 -19.03 1.13 7.73
C SER A 98 -18.00 0.03 7.40
N GLU A 99 -18.29 -1.22 7.78
CA GLU A 99 -17.42 -2.37 7.44
C GLU A 99 -17.19 -2.53 5.93
N GLU A 100 -18.17 -2.14 5.11
CA GLU A 100 -18.07 -2.16 3.64
C GLU A 100 -17.07 -1.14 3.09
N GLU A 101 -16.77 -0.09 3.85
CA GLU A 101 -15.81 0.94 3.46
C GLU A 101 -14.37 0.56 3.82
N LEU A 102 -14.17 -0.38 4.73
CA LEU A 102 -12.84 -0.84 5.13
C LEU A 102 -12.18 -1.72 4.05
N THR A 103 -10.86 -1.70 4.02
CA THR A 103 -10.07 -2.56 3.13
C THR A 103 -10.00 -3.98 3.68
N VAL A 104 -9.81 -4.13 4.99
CA VAL A 104 -9.94 -5.39 5.73
C VAL A 104 -10.97 -5.20 6.84
N SER A 105 -11.60 -6.29 7.29
CA SER A 105 -12.57 -6.19 8.39
C SER A 105 -11.91 -5.64 9.65
N ARG A 106 -12.71 -5.08 10.56
CA ARG A 106 -12.17 -4.58 11.84
C ARG A 106 -11.50 -5.71 12.63
N GLU A 107 -12.06 -6.92 12.59
CA GLU A 107 -11.50 -8.10 13.21
C GLU A 107 -10.16 -8.51 12.57
N GLU A 108 -10.08 -8.55 11.23
CA GLU A 108 -8.83 -8.81 10.49
C GLU A 108 -7.76 -7.75 10.80
N PHE A 109 -8.15 -6.48 10.93
CA PHE A 109 -7.25 -5.38 11.25
C PHE A 109 -6.69 -5.47 12.68
N GLU A 110 -7.54 -5.79 13.66
CA GLU A 110 -7.09 -6.00 15.04
C GLU A 110 -6.17 -7.22 15.15
N ALA A 111 -6.52 -8.34 14.51
CA ALA A 111 -5.68 -9.54 14.46
C ALA A 111 -4.31 -9.25 13.84
N TRP A 112 -4.27 -8.48 12.75
CA TRP A 112 -3.01 -8.04 12.12
C TRP A 112 -2.16 -7.15 13.04
N LYS A 113 -2.79 -6.22 13.77
CA LYS A 113 -2.08 -5.38 14.75
C LYS A 113 -1.51 -6.23 15.88
N GLU A 114 -2.23 -7.25 16.33
CA GLU A 114 -1.79 -8.14 17.41
C GLU A 114 -0.63 -9.02 16.95
N ALA A 115 -0.73 -9.66 15.78
CA ALA A 115 0.35 -10.42 15.15
C ALA A 115 1.65 -9.60 15.05
N ARG A 116 1.55 -8.33 14.60
CA ARG A 116 2.70 -7.43 14.51
C ARG A 116 3.31 -7.02 15.84
N ARG A 117 2.52 -6.88 16.91
CA ARG A 117 3.08 -6.65 18.26
C ARG A 117 3.92 -7.85 18.73
N HIS A 118 3.61 -9.04 18.24
CA HIS A 118 4.33 -10.27 18.54
C HIS A 118 5.46 -10.60 17.57
N GLY A 119 5.73 -9.74 16.58
CA GLY A 119 6.81 -9.92 15.61
C GLY A 119 6.52 -10.97 14.53
N GLU A 120 5.25 -11.34 14.35
CA GLU A 120 4.82 -12.19 13.25
C GLU A 120 4.68 -11.37 11.95
N PRO A 121 4.98 -11.96 10.78
CA PRO A 121 4.95 -11.26 9.49
C PRO A 121 3.58 -10.66 9.13
#